data_AF-A0A5C8KDR0-F1
#
_entry.id   AF-A0A5C8KDR0-F1
#
_cell.length_a   1.000
_cell.length_b   1.000
_cell.length_c   1.000
_cell.angle_alpha   90.00
_cell.angle_beta   90.00
_cell.angle_gamma   90.00
#
_symmetry.space_group_name_H-M   'P 1'
#
loop_
_entity.id
_entity.type
_entity.pdbx_description
1 polymer ?
#
loop_
_entity_poly.entity_id
_entity_poly.type
_entity_poly.pdbx_seq_one_letter_code
_entity_poly.pdbx_strand_id
1 'polypeptide(L)' 'MTQIEREAAQVKELGDRIGYGHMMHLASALWRKMLVEKGWPASGATVPTSLHAIKQPNKKYAETSMAQYDEIVKPL' A
#
# COMPACT_ATOMS: atom_id res chain seq x y z
N MET A 1 -6.62 3.60 26.97
CA MET A 1 -6.33 3.30 25.56
C MET A 1 -4.94 3.80 25.20
N THR A 2 -4.04 2.91 24.79
CA THR A 2 -2.65 3.19 24.40
C THR A 2 -2.58 3.98 23.08
N GLN A 3 -1.40 4.48 22.72
CA GLN A 3 -1.21 5.13 21.42
C GLN A 3 -1.47 4.16 20.25
N ILE A 4 -0.95 2.94 20.33
CA ILE A 4 -1.13 1.91 19.31
C ILE A 4 -2.62 1.55 19.16
N GLU A 5 -3.38 1.48 20.25
CA GLU A 5 -4.83 1.23 20.19
C GLU A 5 -5.58 2.37 19.48
N ARG A 6 -5.16 3.63 19.68
CA ARG A 6 -5.74 4.78 18.96
C ARG A 6 -5.44 4.73 17.47
N GLU A 7 -4.18 4.46 17.10
CA GLU A 7 -3.76 4.34 15.71
C GLU A 7 -4.49 3.18 15.01
N ALA A 8 -4.64 2.04 15.68
CA ALA A 8 -5.40 0.90 15.19
C ALA A 8 -6.88 1.26 14.96
N ALA A 9 -7.49 2.01 15.87
CA ALA A 9 -8.88 2.46 15.71
C ALA A 9 -9.06 3.39 14.49
N GLN A 10 -8.11 4.31 14.25
CA GLN A 10 -8.13 5.19 13.09
C GLN A 10 -7.95 4.43 11.78
N VAL A 11 -7.04 3.45 11.75
CA VAL A 11 -6.85 2.57 10.59
C VAL A 11 -8.10 1.73 10.34
N LYS A 12 -8.74 1.23 11.40
CA LYS A 12 -10.00 0.49 11.29
C LYS A 12 -11.11 1.35 10.70
N GLU A 13 -11.31 2.56 11.22
CA GLU A 13 -12.32 3.50 10.74
C GLU A 13 -12.11 3.84 9.25
N LEU A 14 -10.86 4.12 8.86
CA LEU A 14 -10.53 4.36 7.45
C LEU A 14 -10.81 3.14 6.58
N GLY A 15 -10.37 1.95 7.03
CA GLY A 15 -10.56 0.69 6.34
C GLY A 15 -12.02 0.30 6.17
N ASP A 16 -12.85 0.54 7.19
CA ASP A 16 -14.31 0.34 7.11
C ASP A 16 -14.96 1.30 6.10
N ARG A 17 -14.44 2.52 5.97
CA ARG A 17 -14.99 3.55 5.07
C ARG A 17 -14.63 3.36 3.60
N ILE A 18 -13.38 2.97 3.29
CA ILE A 18 -12.87 2.88 1.90
C ILE A 18 -12.55 1.45 1.45
N GLY A 19 -12.66 0.48 2.35
CA GLY A 19 -12.27 -0.92 2.14
C GLY A 19 -10.78 -1.17 2.45
N TYR A 20 -10.51 -2.26 3.18
CA TYR A 20 -9.15 -2.65 3.58
C TYR A 20 -8.20 -2.90 2.38
N GLY A 21 -8.72 -3.45 1.28
CA GLY A 21 -7.91 -3.65 0.07
C GLY A 21 -7.41 -2.33 -0.51
N HIS A 22 -8.29 -1.35 -0.67
CA HIS A 22 -7.96 -0.01 -1.17
C HIS A 22 -7.01 0.72 -0.21
N MET A 23 -7.27 0.65 1.10
CA MET A 23 -6.40 1.22 2.12
C MET A 23 -4.99 0.63 2.10
N MET A 24 -4.84 -0.70 1.99
CA MET A 24 -3.52 -1.33 1.90
C MET A 24 -2.76 -0.93 0.63
N HIS A 25 -3.46 -0.76 -0.50
CA HIS A 25 -2.84 -0.28 -1.73
C HIS A 25 -2.33 1.17 -1.60
N LEU A 26 -3.14 2.07 -1.04
CA LEU A 26 -2.72 3.45 -0.76
C LEU A 26 -1.53 3.52 0.20
N ALA A 27 -1.60 2.77 1.31
CA ALA A 27 -0.50 2.71 2.27
C ALA A 27 0.80 2.19 1.62
N SER A 28 0.70 1.16 0.78
CA SER A 28 1.87 0.63 0.05
C SER A 28 2.44 1.65 -0.93
N ALA A 29 1.59 2.39 -1.66
CA ALA A 29 2.03 3.40 -2.63
C ALA A 29 2.71 4.60 -1.93
N LEU A 30 2.12 5.10 -0.85
CA LEU A 30 2.71 6.15 -0.01
C LEU A 30 4.05 5.69 0.57
N TRP A 31 4.15 4.44 1.01
CA TRP A 31 5.40 3.88 1.51
C TRP A 31 6.46 3.80 0.42
N ARG A 32 6.14 3.29 -0.79
CA ARG A 32 7.07 3.28 -1.93
C ARG A 32 7.56 4.67 -2.28
N LYS A 33 6.67 5.65 -2.37
CA LYS A 33 7.03 7.05 -2.63
C LYS A 33 8.01 7.60 -1.59
N MET A 34 7.70 7.41 -0.31
CA MET A 34 8.59 7.83 0.79
C MET A 34 9.97 7.13 0.75
N LEU A 35 10.04 5.87 0.32
CA LEU A 35 11.32 5.17 0.12
C LEU A 35 12.11 5.78 -1.05
N VAL A 36 11.45 6.04 -2.19
CA VAL A 36 12.08 6.69 -3.35
C VAL A 36 12.62 8.07 -2.99
N GLU A 37 11.84 8.88 -2.27
CA GLU A 37 12.23 10.23 -1.81
C GLU A 37 13.45 10.20 -0.89
N LYS A 38 13.65 9.10 -0.16
CA LYS A 38 14.82 8.87 0.71
C LYS A 38 16.00 8.21 -0.01
N GLY A 39 15.87 7.90 -1.31
CA GLY A 39 16.88 7.19 -2.08
C GLY A 39 17.00 5.70 -1.71
N TRP A 40 15.95 5.10 -1.14
CA TRP A 40 15.93 3.71 -0.69
C TRP A 40 15.19 2.78 -1.68
N PRO A 41 15.47 1.47 -1.65
CA PRO A 41 14.78 0.51 -2.52
C PRO A 41 13.28 0.42 -2.20
N ALA A 42 12.43 0.73 -3.17
CA ALA A 42 10.97 0.68 -3.02
C ALA A 42 10.35 -0.70 -3.34
N SER A 43 11.13 -1.63 -3.90
CA SER A 43 10.63 -2.92 -4.41
C SER A 43 10.04 -3.85 -3.33
N GLY A 44 10.38 -3.64 -2.06
CA GLY A 44 9.88 -4.44 -0.94
C GLY A 44 8.62 -3.89 -0.24
N ALA A 45 8.17 -2.68 -0.58
CA ALA A 45 7.05 -2.04 0.08
C ALA A 45 5.70 -2.46 -0.54
N THR A 46 5.20 -3.63 -0.11
CA THR A 46 3.92 -4.22 -0.55
C THR A 46 3.20 -4.88 0.63
N VAL A 47 1.97 -4.47 0.96
CA VAL A 47 1.30 -4.91 2.20
C VAL A 47 0.36 -6.12 2.08
N PRO A 48 -0.29 -6.49 0.96
CA PRO A 48 -1.11 -7.72 1.00
C PRO A 48 -0.37 -8.98 0.54
N THR A 49 0.58 -8.89 -0.39
CA THR A 49 1.28 -10.07 -0.94
C THR A 49 2.60 -9.63 -1.57
N SER A 50 3.69 -10.34 -1.26
CA SER A 50 4.94 -10.17 -2.02
C SER A 50 4.67 -10.52 -3.47
N LEU A 51 4.90 -9.61 -4.41
CA LEU A 51 4.69 -9.85 -5.86
C LEU A 51 5.37 -11.13 -6.36
N HIS A 52 6.46 -11.55 -5.71
CA HIS A 52 7.19 -12.78 -6.00
C HIS A 52 6.39 -14.06 -5.67
N ALA A 53 5.42 -13.98 -4.77
CA ALA A 53 4.55 -15.10 -4.40
C ALA A 53 3.31 -15.22 -5.31
N ILE A 54 3.03 -14.23 -6.16
CA ILE A 54 1.88 -14.23 -7.07
C ILE A 54 2.27 -14.92 -8.39
N LYS A 55 1.54 -15.98 -8.75
CA LYS A 55 1.71 -16.67 -10.04
C LYS A 55 1.04 -15.90 -11.18
N GLN A 56 1.50 -16.11 -12.42
CA GLN A 56 0.78 -15.61 -13.59
C GLN A 56 -0.60 -16.29 -13.71
N PRO A 57 -1.65 -15.60 -14.18
CA PRO A 57 -1.67 -14.22 -14.69
C PRO A 57 -1.86 -13.13 -13.61
N ASN A 58 -2.13 -13.53 -12.37
CA ASN A 58 -2.48 -12.62 -11.26
C ASN A 58 -1.37 -11.62 -10.93
N LYS A 59 -0.11 -11.97 -11.25
CA LYS A 59 1.04 -11.08 -11.09
C LYS A 59 0.89 -9.80 -11.92
N LYS A 60 0.49 -9.93 -13.20
CA LYS A 60 0.30 -8.77 -14.10
C LYS A 60 -0.82 -7.85 -13.60
N TYR A 61 -1.90 -8.44 -13.08
CA TYR A 61 -2.98 -7.67 -12.47
C TYR A 61 -2.52 -6.90 -11.22
N ALA A 62 -1.73 -7.55 -10.36
CA ALA A 62 -1.18 -6.92 -9.17
C ALA A 62 -0.22 -5.77 -9.52
N GLU A 63 0.67 -5.96 -10.51
CA GLU A 63 1.59 -4.93 -11.01
C GLU A 63 0.83 -3.73 -11.59
N THR A 64 -0.22 -4.00 -12.39
CA THR A 64 -1.06 -2.95 -12.99
C THR A 64 -1.78 -2.14 -11.92
N SER A 65 -2.38 -2.84 -10.94
CA SER A 65 -3.03 -2.19 -9.80
C SER A 65 -2.02 -1.31 -9.05
N MET A 66 -0.85 -1.85 -8.68
CA MET A 66 0.19 -1.10 -7.97
C MET A 66 0.60 0.19 -8.69
N ALA A 67 0.83 0.13 -10.00
CA ALA A 67 1.19 1.31 -10.79
C ALA A 67 0.10 2.39 -10.74
N GLN A 68 -1.19 2.02 -10.80
CA GLN A 68 -2.30 2.97 -10.70
C GLN A 68 -2.30 3.72 -9.37
N TYR A 69 -2.08 3.02 -8.25
CA TYR A 69 -1.99 3.66 -6.94
C TYR A 69 -0.75 4.55 -6.81
N ASP A 70 0.38 4.14 -7.40
CA ASP A 70 1.59 4.97 -7.42
C ASP A 70 1.32 6.30 -8.15
N GLU A 71 0.63 6.28 -9.29
CA GLU A 71 0.23 7.53 -9.99
C GLU A 71 -0.68 8.42 -9.12
N ILE A 72 -1.64 7.83 -8.40
CA ILE A 72 -2.59 8.58 -7.56
C ILE A 72 -1.88 9.34 -6.44
N VAL A 73 -0.82 8.77 -5.87
CA VAL A 73 -0.09 9.38 -4.73
C VAL A 73 1.08 10.26 -5.15
N LYS A 74 1.46 10.30 -6.43
CA LYS A 74 2.53 11.19 -6.93
C LYS A 74 2.38 12.67 -6.54
N PRO A 75 1.19 13.31 -6.62
CA PRO A 75 1.04 14.73 -6.31
C PRO A 75 1.02 15.06 -4.82
N LEU A 76 0.97 14.05 -3.94
CA LEU A 76 1.05 14.21 -2.48
C LEU A 76 2.49 14.42 -2.01
#